data_AF-A0A350W456-F1
#
_entry.id   AF-A0A350W456-F1
#
_cell.length_a   1.000
_cell.length_b   1.000
_cell.length_c   1.000
_cell.angle_alpha   90.00
_cell.angle_beta   90.00
_cell.angle_gamma   90.00
#
_symmetry.space_group_name_H-M   'P 1'
#
loop_
_entity.id
_entity.type
_entity.pdbx_description
1 polymer ?
#
loop_
_entity_poly.entity_id
_entity_poly.type
_entity_poly.pdbx_seq_one_letter_code
_entity_poly.pdbx_strand_id
1 'polypeptide(L)'
;LSPASQKDIAFLSLPDDITYLYLPAFKKVRRIASHVKNTKFAGTDFTYEDMEAKRYSEKYIPELLKKDEEHYILQLKPKEGLKTDYSKLIMRVRMDNFYPTKIEHYDKGKKLYKVMTREKIEKIGKYWVSKESEMDDLQAKHKTKMIIVDVKFDLELSDQIFTERYLSR
;
A
#
# COMPACT_ATOMS: atom_id res chain seq x y z
N LEU A 1 20.01 -7.22 -2.85
CA LEU A 1 18.83 -6.61 -3.52
C LEU A 1 19.32 -5.94 -4.79
N SER A 2 18.72 -6.32 -5.92
CA SER A 2 19.00 -5.78 -7.27
C SER A 2 17.76 -5.04 -7.78
N PRO A 3 17.90 -4.13 -8.77
CA PRO A 3 19.12 -3.72 -9.46
C PRO A 3 19.96 -2.69 -8.66
N ALA A 4 21.22 -2.53 -9.04
CA ALA A 4 22.16 -1.61 -8.38
C ALA A 4 21.65 -0.15 -8.33
N SER A 5 20.86 0.27 -9.30
CA SER A 5 20.26 1.61 -9.38
C SER A 5 19.21 1.90 -8.30
N GLN A 6 18.66 0.87 -7.65
CA GLN A 6 17.64 0.98 -6.61
C GLN A 6 18.18 0.56 -5.23
N LYS A 7 19.46 0.18 -5.17
CA LYS A 7 20.12 -0.24 -3.93
C LYS A 7 20.12 0.92 -2.93
N ASP A 8 19.80 0.62 -1.68
CA ASP A 8 19.81 1.55 -0.53
C ASP A 8 18.77 2.68 -0.60
N ILE A 9 17.79 2.61 -1.51
CA ILE A 9 16.59 3.45 -1.41
C ILE A 9 15.83 3.05 -0.16
N ALA A 10 15.53 4.03 0.68
CA ALA A 10 14.82 3.83 1.93
C ALA A 10 13.60 4.74 2.01
N PHE A 11 12.55 4.24 2.65
CA PHE A 11 11.28 4.93 2.82
C PHE A 11 10.88 4.87 4.29
N LEU A 12 10.52 6.02 4.84
CA LEU A 12 10.04 6.15 6.22
C LEU A 12 8.64 6.75 6.19
N SER A 13 7.67 6.02 6.74
CA SER A 13 6.31 6.51 6.98
C SER A 13 6.15 6.69 8.48
N LEU A 14 5.77 7.90 8.90
CA LEU A 14 5.52 8.30 10.28
C LEU A 14 4.03 8.67 10.44
N PRO A 15 3.56 8.83 11.69
CA PRO A 15 2.25 9.43 11.97
C PRO A 15 2.06 10.80 11.29
N ASP A 16 0.82 11.31 11.29
CA ASP A 16 0.45 12.63 10.76
C ASP A 16 0.77 12.84 9.27
N ASP A 17 0.71 11.76 8.48
CA ASP A 17 1.00 11.79 7.04
C ASP A 17 2.42 12.24 6.68
N ILE A 18 3.35 12.11 7.62
CA ILE A 18 4.76 12.45 7.40
C ILE A 18 5.44 11.26 6.73
N THR A 19 6.09 11.53 5.60
CA THR A 19 6.71 10.49 4.80
C THR A 19 7.99 11.01 4.17
N TYR A 20 9.05 10.21 4.24
CA TYR A 20 10.37 10.54 3.72
C TYR A 20 10.85 9.46 2.76
N LEU A 21 11.49 9.92 1.68
CA LEU A 21 12.21 9.09 0.73
C LEU A 21 13.68 9.47 0.77
N TYR A 22 14.55 8.48 0.95
CA TYR A 22 15.98 8.63 0.79
C TYR A 22 16.40 8.10 -0.58
N LEU A 23 17.07 8.97 -1.35
CA LEU A 23 17.65 8.62 -2.64
C LEU A 23 19.18 8.59 -2.51
N PRO A 24 19.82 7.41 -2.50
CA PRO A 24 21.25 7.27 -2.23
C PRO A 24 22.10 7.93 -3.32
N ALA A 25 21.63 7.91 -4.58
CA ALA A 25 22.29 8.58 -5.70
C ALA A 25 22.54 10.09 -5.45
N PHE A 26 21.72 10.73 -4.62
CA PHE A 26 21.84 12.14 -4.28
C PHE A 26 22.21 12.39 -2.82
N LYS A 27 22.31 11.32 -1.99
CA LYS A 27 22.47 11.39 -0.53
C LYS A 27 21.48 12.37 0.12
N LYS A 28 20.24 12.42 -0.38
CA LYS A 28 19.22 13.39 0.07
C LYS A 28 17.99 12.65 0.59
N VAL A 29 17.53 13.11 1.76
CA VAL A 29 16.20 12.81 2.28
C VAL A 29 15.24 13.87 1.75
N ARG A 30 14.10 13.44 1.20
CA ARG A 30 13.03 14.33 0.74
C ARG A 30 11.73 13.96 1.44
N ARG A 31 11.03 14.95 1.96
CA ARG A 31 9.66 14.77 2.45
C ARG A 31 8.73 14.63 1.25
N ILE A 32 7.94 13.56 1.21
CA ILE A 32 6.88 13.36 0.24
C ILE A 32 5.68 14.20 0.69
N ALA A 33 5.41 15.29 -0.02
CA ALA A 33 4.24 16.12 0.24
C ALA A 33 2.96 15.33 -0.07
N SER A 34 1.87 15.62 0.65
CA SER A 34 0.63 14.84 0.54
C SER A 34 0.05 14.77 -0.88
N HIS A 35 0.31 15.79 -1.72
CA HIS A 35 -0.14 15.80 -3.12
C HIS A 35 0.66 14.86 -4.03
N VAL A 36 1.86 14.46 -3.63
CA VAL A 36 2.73 13.53 -4.39
C VAL A 36 2.37 12.07 -4.07
N LYS A 37 1.52 11.83 -3.06
CA LYS A 37 1.18 10.47 -2.61
C LYS A 37 0.55 9.61 -3.70
N ASN A 38 -0.09 10.24 -4.69
CA ASN A 38 -0.73 9.55 -5.81
C ASN A 38 0.24 9.18 -6.94
N THR A 39 1.53 9.51 -6.82
CA THR A 39 2.56 9.16 -7.80
C THR A 39 3.10 7.75 -7.58
N LYS A 40 3.60 7.12 -8.65
CA LYS A 40 4.21 5.79 -8.62
C LYS A 40 5.39 5.73 -7.65
N PHE A 41 5.38 4.71 -6.81
CA PHE A 41 6.42 4.42 -5.84
C PHE A 41 7.60 3.78 -6.55
N ALA A 42 8.72 4.51 -6.62
CA ALA A 42 10.02 4.00 -7.11
C ALA A 42 9.95 3.23 -8.46
N GLY A 43 9.08 3.65 -9.39
CA GLY A 43 8.92 3.02 -10.71
C GLY A 43 8.04 1.77 -10.73
N THR A 44 7.37 1.45 -9.63
CA THR A 44 6.37 0.37 -9.53
C THR A 44 4.96 0.86 -9.86
N ASP A 45 4.01 -0.06 -9.98
CA ASP A 45 2.58 0.27 -10.15
C ASP A 45 1.87 0.64 -8.84
N PHE A 46 2.56 0.46 -7.70
CA PHE A 46 2.09 0.97 -6.42
C PHE A 46 2.28 2.47 -6.38
N THR A 47 1.35 3.20 -5.77
CA THR A 47 1.54 4.61 -5.41
C THR A 47 2.07 4.70 -3.98
N TYR A 48 2.61 5.85 -3.58
CA TYR A 48 2.94 6.08 -2.17
C TYR A 48 1.71 5.94 -1.27
N GLU A 49 0.52 6.32 -1.75
CA GLU A 49 -0.75 6.12 -1.05
C GLU A 49 -1.04 4.63 -0.76
N ASP A 50 -0.73 3.72 -1.69
CA ASP A 50 -0.95 2.28 -1.47
C ASP A 50 0.00 1.67 -0.43
N MET A 51 1.16 2.30 -0.26
CA MET A 51 2.23 1.86 0.64
C MET A 51 2.11 2.46 2.05
N GLU A 52 1.08 3.25 2.32
CA GLU A 52 0.87 3.88 3.62
C GLU A 52 0.53 2.86 4.71
N ALA A 53 1.12 3.05 5.90
CA ALA A 53 0.75 2.32 7.10
C ALA A 53 -0.52 2.90 7.77
N LYS A 54 -1.55 3.20 6.97
CA LYS A 54 -2.85 3.74 7.45
C LYS A 54 -3.97 2.75 7.24
N ARG A 55 -4.91 2.69 8.19
CA ARG A 55 -6.07 1.79 8.07
C ARG A 55 -7.07 2.35 7.06
N TYR A 56 -7.68 1.47 6.26
CA TYR A 56 -8.76 1.87 5.35
C TYR A 56 -9.92 2.57 6.08
N SER A 57 -10.25 2.15 7.30
CA SER A 57 -11.31 2.76 8.12
C SER A 57 -11.04 4.22 8.50
N GLU A 58 -9.78 4.64 8.51
CA GLU A 58 -9.42 6.03 8.76
C GLU A 58 -9.69 6.89 7.52
N LYS A 59 -9.46 6.34 6.33
CA LYS A 59 -9.50 7.04 5.04
C LYS A 59 -10.85 6.97 4.32
N TYR A 60 -11.59 5.87 4.48
CA TYR A 60 -12.78 5.59 3.68
C TYR A 60 -14.01 5.30 4.52
N ILE A 61 -15.17 5.54 3.92
CA ILE A 61 -16.49 5.14 4.40
C ILE A 61 -16.89 3.86 3.63
N PRO A 62 -17.08 2.73 4.32
CA PRO A 62 -17.46 1.47 3.68
C PRO A 62 -18.97 1.39 3.43
N GLU A 63 -19.33 0.71 2.34
CA GLU A 63 -20.69 0.34 1.96
C GLU A 63 -20.67 -1.12 1.51
N LEU A 64 -21.46 -1.99 2.15
CA LEU A 64 -21.57 -3.39 1.72
C LEU A 64 -22.41 -3.44 0.44
N LEU A 65 -21.79 -3.85 -0.67
CA LEU A 65 -22.51 -4.00 -1.94
C LEU A 65 -23.20 -5.35 -2.04
N LYS A 66 -22.46 -6.42 -1.72
CA LYS A 66 -22.97 -7.79 -1.75
C LYS A 66 -22.08 -8.73 -0.95
N LYS A 67 -22.57 -9.95 -0.78
CA LYS A 67 -21.89 -11.08 -0.16
C LYS A 67 -21.92 -12.24 -1.17
N ASP A 68 -20.78 -12.90 -1.41
CA ASP A 68 -20.74 -14.21 -2.09
C ASP A 68 -20.54 -15.33 -1.05
N GLU A 69 -20.16 -16.55 -1.44
CA GLU A 69 -20.00 -17.64 -0.47
C GLU A 69 -18.82 -17.42 0.49
N GLU A 70 -17.77 -16.74 0.03
CA GLU A 70 -16.49 -16.63 0.75
C GLU A 70 -16.06 -15.20 1.05
N HIS A 71 -16.70 -14.20 0.42
CA HIS A 71 -16.29 -12.80 0.48
C HIS A 71 -17.43 -11.82 0.74
N TYR A 72 -17.11 -10.79 1.52
CA TYR A 72 -17.79 -9.50 1.47
C TYR A 72 -17.24 -8.68 0.30
N ILE A 73 -18.13 -8.03 -0.43
CA ILE A 73 -17.77 -7.07 -1.48
C ILE A 73 -18.16 -5.68 -0.99
N LEU A 74 -17.15 -4.88 -0.68
CA LEU A 74 -17.31 -3.54 -0.13
C LEU A 74 -16.99 -2.48 -1.18
N GLN A 75 -17.78 -1.42 -1.22
CA GLN A 75 -17.40 -0.16 -1.83
C GLN A 75 -16.84 0.75 -0.76
N LEU A 76 -15.63 1.28 -0.96
CA LEU A 76 -15.00 2.25 -0.07
C LEU A 76 -14.97 3.61 -0.76
N LYS A 77 -15.68 4.60 -0.19
CA LYS A 77 -15.66 5.99 -0.67
C LYS A 77 -14.71 6.83 0.19
N PRO A 78 -13.83 7.66 -0.40
CA PRO A 78 -12.98 8.58 0.36
C PRO A 78 -13.80 9.43 1.33
N LYS A 79 -13.33 9.60 2.57
CA LYS A 79 -13.89 10.60 3.48
C LYS A 79 -13.64 12.01 2.95
N GLU A 80 -14.48 12.95 3.37
CA GLU A 80 -14.32 14.36 3.02
C GLU A 80 -12.94 14.88 3.44
N GLY A 81 -12.32 15.70 2.60
CA GLY A 81 -10.98 16.25 2.81
C GLY A 81 -9.82 15.28 2.54
N LEU A 82 -10.07 13.99 2.26
CA LEU A 82 -9.01 13.06 1.89
C LEU A 82 -8.39 13.44 0.55
N LYS A 83 -7.07 13.70 0.55
CA LYS A 83 -6.28 13.92 -0.66
C LYS A 83 -5.90 12.57 -1.28
N THR A 84 -6.67 12.14 -2.28
CA THR A 84 -6.46 10.88 -3.03
C THR A 84 -6.96 11.06 -4.47
N ASP A 85 -6.32 10.37 -5.42
CA ASP A 85 -6.78 10.30 -6.81
C ASP A 85 -7.87 9.24 -7.04
N TYR A 86 -8.19 8.44 -6.02
CA TYR A 86 -9.23 7.44 -6.11
C TYR A 86 -10.61 8.09 -5.87
N SER A 87 -11.59 7.75 -6.73
CA SER A 87 -13.00 8.07 -6.48
C SER A 87 -13.66 7.06 -5.56
N LYS A 88 -13.25 5.80 -5.67
CA LYS A 88 -13.69 4.69 -4.83
C LYS A 88 -12.75 3.49 -4.97
N LEU A 89 -12.85 2.58 -4.01
CA LEU A 89 -12.30 1.23 -4.10
C LEU A 89 -13.45 0.22 -4.10
N ILE A 90 -13.32 -0.85 -4.87
CA ILE A 90 -14.16 -2.05 -4.71
C ILE A 90 -13.27 -3.15 -4.13
N MET A 91 -13.56 -3.56 -2.91
CA MET A 91 -12.72 -4.45 -2.12
C MET A 91 -13.43 -5.78 -1.88
N ARG A 92 -12.78 -6.88 -2.26
CA ARG A 92 -13.19 -8.24 -1.88
C ARG A 92 -12.46 -8.63 -0.60
N VAL A 93 -13.21 -8.99 0.42
CA VAL A 93 -12.71 -9.28 1.77
C VAL A 93 -13.18 -10.67 2.17
N ARG A 94 -12.26 -11.56 2.54
CA ARG A 94 -12.61 -12.91 3.02
C ARG A 94 -13.46 -12.87 4.28
N MET A 95 -14.42 -13.78 4.41
CA MET A 95 -15.28 -13.84 5.61
C MET A 95 -14.62 -14.51 6.81
N ASP A 96 -13.71 -15.45 6.57
CA ASP A 96 -13.10 -16.24 7.64
C ASP A 96 -12.07 -15.46 8.46
N ASN A 97 -11.40 -14.48 7.83
CA ASN A 97 -10.33 -13.70 8.47
C ASN A 97 -10.34 -12.19 8.18
N PHE A 98 -11.34 -11.70 7.42
CA PHE A 98 -11.47 -10.29 7.04
C PHE A 98 -10.29 -9.73 6.22
N TYR A 99 -9.50 -10.59 5.58
CA TYR A 99 -8.36 -10.15 4.78
C TYR A 99 -8.79 -9.72 3.37
N PRO A 100 -8.38 -8.54 2.87
CA PRO A 100 -8.64 -8.11 1.50
C PRO A 100 -7.88 -8.99 0.49
N THR A 101 -8.58 -9.64 -0.42
CA THR A 101 -7.99 -10.50 -1.47
C THR A 101 -7.85 -9.79 -2.81
N LYS A 102 -8.75 -8.84 -3.09
CA LYS A 102 -8.73 -8.04 -4.32
C LYS A 102 -9.22 -6.62 -4.05
N ILE A 103 -8.56 -5.63 -4.64
CA ILE A 103 -8.95 -4.22 -4.56
C ILE A 103 -8.91 -3.61 -5.97
N GLU A 104 -10.06 -3.16 -6.44
CA GLU A 104 -10.20 -2.41 -7.69
C GLU A 104 -10.21 -0.92 -7.39
N HIS A 105 -9.23 -0.19 -7.93
CA HIS A 105 -9.07 1.24 -7.73
C HIS A 105 -9.69 1.99 -8.90
N TYR A 106 -10.63 2.89 -8.62
CA TYR A 106 -11.26 3.73 -9.63
C TYR A 106 -10.72 5.16 -9.53
N ASP A 107 -10.36 5.76 -10.67
CA ASP A 107 -9.89 7.15 -10.72
C ASP A 107 -11.04 8.16 -10.52
N LYS A 108 -10.73 9.47 -10.43
CA LYS A 108 -11.74 10.54 -10.35
C LYS A 108 -12.71 10.59 -11.53
N GLY A 109 -12.31 10.06 -12.69
CA GLY A 109 -13.16 9.87 -13.87
C GLY A 109 -14.07 8.64 -13.79
N LYS A 110 -14.08 7.93 -12.66
CA LYS A 110 -14.84 6.70 -12.39
C LYS A 110 -14.45 5.54 -13.31
N LYS A 111 -13.26 5.56 -13.91
CA LYS A 111 -12.71 4.45 -14.69
C LYS A 111 -11.90 3.54 -13.80
N LEU A 112 -11.95 2.24 -14.08
CA LEU A 112 -11.08 1.28 -13.42
C LEU A 112 -9.63 1.59 -13.81
N TYR A 113 -8.82 1.97 -12.83
CA TYR A 113 -7.45 2.40 -13.04
C TYR A 113 -6.48 1.22 -12.85
N LYS A 114 -6.49 0.61 -11.67
CA LYS A 114 -5.58 -0.48 -11.33
C LYS A 114 -6.22 -1.48 -10.38
N VAL A 115 -5.70 -2.70 -10.38
CA VAL A 115 -6.21 -3.81 -9.56
C VAL A 115 -5.08 -4.37 -8.71
N MET A 116 -5.29 -4.41 -7.39
CA MET A 116 -4.40 -5.12 -6.47
C MET A 116 -4.99 -6.51 -6.18
N THR A 117 -4.20 -7.57 -6.33
CA THR A 117 -4.54 -8.93 -5.88
C THR A 117 -3.56 -9.38 -4.80
N ARG A 118 -4.06 -10.16 -3.84
CA ARG A 118 -3.32 -10.65 -2.69
C ARG A 118 -3.50 -12.16 -2.58
N GLU A 119 -2.39 -12.87 -2.66
CA GLU A 119 -2.34 -14.33 -2.72
C GLU A 119 -1.42 -14.89 -1.64
N LYS A 120 -1.53 -16.22 -1.44
CA LYS A 120 -0.79 -16.94 -0.39
C LYS A 120 -0.96 -16.27 0.98
N ILE A 121 -2.23 -16.13 1.37
CA ILE A 121 -2.62 -15.52 2.63
C ILE A 121 -2.51 -16.57 3.73
N GLU A 122 -1.57 -16.36 4.64
CA GLU A 122 -1.21 -17.30 5.70
C GLU A 122 -1.27 -16.61 7.06
N LYS A 123 -1.56 -17.40 8.11
CA LYS A 123 -1.53 -16.93 9.49
C LYS A 123 -0.17 -17.24 10.11
N ILE A 124 0.55 -16.21 10.52
CA ILE A 124 1.86 -16.30 11.18
C ILE A 124 1.70 -15.72 12.59
N GLY A 125 1.70 -16.60 13.59
CA GLY A 125 1.33 -16.24 14.96
C GLY A 125 -0.10 -15.69 15.03
N LYS A 126 -0.24 -14.43 15.43
CA LYS A 126 -1.54 -13.74 15.53
C LYS A 126 -1.91 -12.93 14.29
N TYR A 127 -1.05 -12.87 13.28
CA TYR A 127 -1.20 -11.99 12.12
C TYR A 127 -1.49 -12.76 10.84
N TRP A 128 -2.41 -12.25 10.03
CA TRP A 128 -2.59 -12.70 8.65
C TRP A 128 -1.70 -11.88 7.71
N VAL A 129 -1.07 -12.54 6.76
CA VAL A 129 -0.12 -11.93 5.83
C VAL A 129 -0.32 -12.51 4.43
N SER A 130 -0.33 -11.64 3.43
CA SER A 130 -0.21 -12.05 2.03
C SER A 130 1.27 -12.21 1.68
N LYS A 131 1.70 -13.42 1.32
CA LYS A 131 3.08 -13.64 0.86
C LYS A 131 3.32 -13.10 -0.55
N GLU A 132 2.27 -12.95 -1.34
CA GLU A 132 2.34 -12.35 -2.67
C GLU A 132 1.29 -11.27 -2.85
N SER A 133 1.66 -10.17 -3.49
CA SER A 133 0.74 -9.11 -3.89
C SER A 133 1.11 -8.61 -5.28
N GLU A 134 0.15 -8.52 -6.19
CA GLU A 134 0.35 -7.97 -7.53
C GLU A 134 -0.49 -6.71 -7.69
N MET A 135 0.09 -5.69 -8.31
CA MET A 135 -0.62 -4.50 -8.78
C MET A 135 -0.59 -4.49 -10.30
N ASP A 136 -1.77 -4.45 -10.92
CA ASP A 136 -1.99 -4.38 -12.36
C ASP A 136 -2.50 -2.99 -12.74
N ASP A 137 -1.63 -2.16 -13.34
CA ASP A 137 -1.98 -0.85 -13.87
C ASP A 137 -2.52 -1.01 -15.29
N LEU A 138 -3.85 -0.95 -15.41
CA LEU A 138 -4.55 -1.21 -16.67
C LEU A 138 -4.36 -0.10 -17.69
N GLN A 139 -4.07 1.13 -17.24
CA GLN A 139 -3.83 2.26 -18.12
C GLN A 139 -2.40 2.20 -18.69
N ALA A 140 -1.42 1.87 -17.85
CA ALA A 140 -0.03 1.72 -18.27
C ALA A 140 0.26 0.36 -18.93
N LYS A 141 -0.63 -0.63 -18.79
CA LYS A 141 -0.43 -2.03 -19.18
C LYS A 141 0.85 -2.61 -18.59
N HIS A 142 1.06 -2.34 -17.31
CA HIS A 142 2.25 -2.74 -16.57
C HIS A 142 1.84 -3.37 -15.23
N LYS A 143 2.63 -4.34 -14.78
CA LYS A 143 2.37 -5.09 -13.54
C LYS A 143 3.59 -5.10 -12.66
N THR A 144 3.36 -4.98 -11.36
CA THR A 144 4.39 -5.14 -10.34
C THR A 144 3.95 -6.21 -9.35
N LYS A 145 4.81 -7.21 -9.13
CA LYS A 145 4.60 -8.25 -8.12
C LYS A 145 5.57 -8.07 -6.95
N MET A 146 5.02 -8.05 -5.74
CA MET A 146 5.74 -8.03 -4.48
C MET A 146 5.66 -9.42 -3.83
N ILE A 147 6.80 -9.97 -3.45
CA ILE A 147 6.93 -11.29 -2.83
C ILE A 147 7.63 -11.14 -1.48
N ILE A 148 6.99 -11.57 -0.41
CA ILE A 148 7.54 -11.60 0.95
C ILE A 148 8.16 -12.97 1.19
N VAL A 149 9.49 -13.04 1.19
CA VAL A 149 10.22 -14.30 1.42
C VAL A 149 10.23 -14.66 2.91
N ASP A 150 10.56 -13.70 3.77
CA ASP A 150 10.61 -13.87 5.22
C ASP A 150 9.84 -12.74 5.93
N VAL A 151 9.17 -13.07 7.04
CA VAL A 151 8.46 -12.10 7.86
C VAL A 151 8.51 -12.54 9.32
N LYS A 152 8.88 -11.60 10.19
CA LYS A 152 8.99 -11.79 11.64
C LYS A 152 8.15 -10.73 12.33
N PHE A 153 7.44 -11.15 13.36
CA PHE A 153 6.53 -10.31 14.14
C PHE A 153 7.00 -10.19 15.58
N ASP A 154 6.49 -9.17 16.28
CA ASP A 154 6.75 -8.94 17.70
C ASP A 154 8.27 -8.87 18.00
N LEU A 155 9.05 -8.40 17.03
CA LEU A 155 10.44 -8.01 17.25
C LEU A 155 10.41 -6.71 18.05
N GLU A 156 11.16 -6.65 19.14
CA GLU A 156 11.33 -5.44 19.97
C GLU A 156 12.19 -4.41 19.22
N LEU A 157 11.63 -3.84 18.16
CA LEU A 157 12.30 -2.86 17.31
C LEU A 157 12.43 -1.53 18.08
N SER A 158 13.66 -1.01 18.14
CA SER A 158 13.95 0.28 18.76
C SER A 158 13.38 1.43 17.93
N ASP A 159 12.74 2.40 18.58
CA ASP A 159 12.24 3.63 17.94
C ASP A 159 13.30 4.39 17.13
N GLN A 160 14.59 4.19 17.46
CA GLN A 160 15.71 4.82 16.77
C GLN A 160 15.78 4.47 15.27
N ILE A 161 15.23 3.31 14.86
CA ILE A 161 15.20 2.90 13.45
C ILE A 161 14.13 3.65 12.64
N PHE A 162 13.13 4.23 13.31
CA PHE A 162 12.04 4.99 12.69
C PHE A 162 12.33 6.51 12.70
N THR A 163 13.55 6.89 12.36
CA THR A 163 13.99 8.30 12.33
C THR A 163 14.57 8.70 10.98
N GLU A 164 14.44 9.97 10.61
CA GLU A 164 15.07 10.50 9.39
C GLU A 164 16.59 10.26 9.38
N ARG A 165 17.24 10.33 10.55
CA ARG A 165 18.67 10.06 10.69
C ARG A 165 19.04 8.63 10.32
N TYR A 166 18.14 7.67 10.57
CA TYR A 166 18.38 6.26 10.24
C TYR A 166 18.27 5.97 8.74
N LEU A 167 17.50 6.79 8.00
CA LEU A 167 17.35 6.63 6.54
C LEU A 167 18.64 6.81 5.74
N SER A 168 19.56 7.65 6.22
CA SER A 168 20.77 8.03 5.49
C SER A 168 22.02 7.30 5.95
N ARG A 169 21.87 6.18 6.67
CA ARG A 169 22.98 5.35 7.15
C ARG A 169 23.49 4.38 6.11
#